data_AF-A0A0C9VJM2-F1
#
_entry.id   AF-A0A0C9VJM2-F1
#
_cell.length_a   1.000
_cell.length_b   1.000
_cell.length_c   1.000
_cell.angle_alpha   90.00
_cell.angle_beta   90.00
_cell.angle_gamma   90.00
#
_symmetry.space_group_name_H-M   'P 1'
#
loop_
_entity.id
_entity.type
_entity.pdbx_description
1 polymer ?
#
loop_
_entity_poly.entity_id
_entity_poly.type
_entity_poly.pdbx_seq_one_letter_code
_entity_poly.pdbx_strand_id
1 'polypeptide(L)'
;MALLHALANTPTLALADGPIKDLFKHCQGLDPEESADLLEATNISKLHAASAETGQTSTRSPVLSHYLAFINYKNQLLELDGWAHSIPINHGPIEHDLLHSAANRVKKMMEETGSIMYTLMAIAPTEA
;
A
#
# COMPACT_ATOMS: atom_id res chain seq x y z
N MET A 1 -2.44 -5.24 2.58
CA MET A 1 -1.04 -4.78 2.76
C MET A 1 -0.78 -3.38 2.20
N ALA A 2 -1.03 -3.09 0.92
CA ALA A 2 -0.74 -1.79 0.31
C ALA A 2 -1.21 -0.56 1.11
N LEU A 3 -2.44 -0.59 1.65
CA LEU A 3 -2.96 0.51 2.48
C LEU A 3 -2.08 0.75 3.73
N LEU A 4 -1.67 -0.31 4.42
CA LEU A 4 -0.81 -0.18 5.61
C LEU A 4 0.56 0.40 5.24
N HIS A 5 1.16 -0.05 4.12
CA HIS A 5 2.39 0.52 3.60
C HIS A 5 2.26 2.01 3.30
N ALA A 6 1.19 2.43 2.63
CA ALA A 6 0.94 3.83 2.29
C ALA A 6 0.77 4.69 3.55
N LEU A 7 -0.05 4.24 4.52
CA LEU A 7 -0.29 4.96 5.77
C LEU A 7 0.99 5.07 6.62
N ALA A 8 1.74 3.97 6.80
CA ALA A 8 2.95 3.94 7.62
C ALA A 8 4.07 4.84 7.07
N ASN A 9 4.10 5.04 5.74
CA ASN A 9 5.13 5.83 5.06
C ASN A 9 4.65 7.24 4.67
N THR A 10 3.53 7.70 5.22
CA THR A 10 3.05 9.07 5.07
C THR A 10 3.13 9.80 6.42
N PRO A 11 4.31 10.31 6.84
CA PRO A 11 4.50 10.87 8.18
C PRO A 11 3.68 12.14 8.45
N THR A 12 3.22 12.81 7.40
CA THR A 12 2.35 13.99 7.49
C THR A 12 0.89 13.64 7.81
N LEU A 13 0.51 12.36 7.70
CA LEU A 13 -0.85 11.91 7.98
C LEU A 13 -1.03 11.64 9.48
N ALA A 14 -1.86 12.44 10.13
CA ALA A 14 -2.23 12.22 11.52
C ALA A 14 -3.24 11.08 11.63
N LEU A 15 -2.83 9.95 12.21
CA LEU A 15 -3.72 8.84 12.51
C LEU A 15 -4.44 9.06 13.85
N ALA A 16 -5.76 8.90 13.84
CA ALA A 16 -6.56 8.78 15.05
C ALA A 16 -6.13 7.56 15.88
N ASP A 17 -6.42 7.58 17.18
CA ASP A 17 -6.17 6.43 18.04
C ASP A 17 -7.03 5.23 17.60
N GLY A 18 -6.42 4.05 17.58
CA GLY A 18 -7.06 2.85 17.06
C GLY A 18 -6.07 1.77 16.62
N PRO A 19 -6.56 0.62 16.13
CA PRO A 19 -5.76 -0.58 15.92
C PRO A 19 -4.62 -0.41 14.91
N ILE A 20 -4.80 0.44 13.89
CA ILE A 20 -3.74 0.72 12.89
C ILE A 20 -2.60 1.52 13.53
N LYS A 21 -2.93 2.54 14.34
CA LYS A 21 -1.92 3.35 15.02
C LYS A 21 -1.15 2.52 16.05
N ASP A 22 -1.83 1.63 16.76
CA ASP A 22 -1.20 0.75 17.73
C ASP A 22 -0.36 -0.34 17.05
N LEU A 23 -0.81 -0.90 15.93
CA LEU A 23 0.01 -1.78 15.09
C LEU A 23 1.32 -1.10 14.71
N PHE A 24 1.27 0.13 14.17
CA PHE A 24 2.48 0.85 13.75
C PHE A 24 3.44 1.17 14.88
N LYS A 25 2.94 1.42 16.09
CA LYS A 25 3.80 1.58 17.28
C LYS A 25 4.52 0.29 17.63
N HIS A 26 3.82 -0.83 17.59
CA HIS A 26 4.38 -2.15 17.94
C HIS A 26 5.30 -2.73 16.86
N CYS A 27 5.13 -2.37 15.59
CA CYS A 27 6.04 -2.74 14.51
C CYS A 27 7.38 -1.98 14.53
N GLN A 28 7.56 -0.97 15.37
CA GLN A 28 8.81 -0.20 15.40
C GLN A 28 10.00 -1.08 15.80
N GLY A 29 10.97 -1.20 14.90
CA GLY A 29 12.20 -1.98 15.13
C GLY A 29 12.06 -3.48 14.90
N LEU A 30 10.87 -3.96 14.50
CA LEU A 30 10.66 -5.33 14.06
C LEU A 30 11.10 -5.50 12.61
N ASP A 31 11.45 -6.73 12.24
CA ASP A 31 11.64 -7.07 10.84
C ASP A 31 10.29 -7.28 10.11
N PRO A 32 10.28 -7.43 8.77
CA PRO A 32 9.03 -7.60 8.02
C PRO A 32 8.24 -8.86 8.37
N GLU A 33 8.88 -9.95 8.79
CA GLU A 33 8.24 -11.21 9.13
C GLU A 33 7.56 -11.11 10.50
N GLU A 34 8.28 -10.58 11.50
CA GLU A 34 7.72 -10.27 12.82
C GLU A 34 6.56 -9.27 12.73
N SER A 35 6.65 -8.29 11.82
CA SER A 35 5.56 -7.35 11.56
C SER A 35 4.33 -8.02 10.94
N ALA A 36 4.53 -9.05 10.11
CA ALA A 36 3.45 -9.83 9.52
C ALA A 36 2.76 -10.69 10.58
N ASP A 37 3.53 -11.39 11.41
CA ASP A 37 3.01 -12.18 12.54
C ASP A 37 2.16 -11.32 13.48
N LEU A 38 2.65 -10.10 13.80
CA LEU A 38 1.91 -9.17 14.62
C LEU A 38 0.59 -8.74 13.96
N LEU A 39 0.61 -8.44 12.65
CA LEU A 39 -0.59 -8.08 11.90
C LEU A 39 -1.63 -9.21 11.94
N GLU A 40 -1.22 -10.45 11.77
CA GLU A 40 -2.10 -11.63 11.85
C GLU A 40 -2.75 -11.79 13.22
N ALA A 41 -2.02 -11.47 14.29
CA ALA A 41 -2.52 -11.50 15.66
C ALA A 41 -3.53 -10.38 15.99
N THR A 42 -3.62 -9.33 15.16
CA THR A 42 -4.57 -8.22 15.38
C THR A 42 -6.00 -8.53 14.91
N ASN A 43 -6.96 -7.71 15.33
CA ASN A 43 -8.33 -7.75 14.79
C ASN A 43 -8.47 -7.11 13.40
N ILE A 44 -7.39 -6.60 12.80
CA ILE A 44 -7.43 -5.90 11.50
C ILE A 44 -7.87 -6.86 10.39
N SER A 45 -7.49 -8.13 10.46
CA SER A 45 -7.93 -9.17 9.52
C SER A 45 -9.46 -9.35 9.50
N LYS A 46 -10.10 -9.32 10.68
CA LYS A 46 -11.57 -9.38 10.79
C LYS A 46 -12.25 -8.13 10.24
N LEU A 47 -11.69 -6.95 10.50
CA LEU A 47 -12.18 -5.68 9.96
C LEU A 47 -12.01 -5.62 8.43
N HIS A 48 -10.92 -6.17 7.91
CA HIS A 48 -10.68 -6.32 6.49
C HIS A 48 -11.72 -7.23 5.84
N ALA A 49 -12.01 -8.39 6.43
CA ALA A 49 -13.05 -9.30 5.94
C ALA A 49 -14.44 -8.64 5.94
N ALA A 50 -14.79 -7.91 7.00
CA ALA A 50 -16.06 -7.17 7.04
C ALA A 50 -16.11 -6.07 5.96
N SER A 51 -15.01 -5.37 5.71
CA SER A 51 -14.92 -4.35 4.66
C SER A 51 -15.01 -4.96 3.25
N ALA A 52 -14.54 -6.19 3.06
CA ALA A 52 -14.57 -6.88 1.77
C ALA A 52 -15.99 -7.22 1.30
N GLU A 53 -16.95 -7.36 2.23
CA GLU A 53 -18.38 -7.56 1.93
C GLU A 53 -19.11 -6.25 1.62
N THR A 54 -18.42 -5.11 1.69
CA THR A 54 -18.96 -3.80 1.31
C THR A 54 -18.61 -3.45 -0.13
N GLY A 55 -19.23 -2.39 -0.66
CA GLY A 55 -18.99 -1.90 -2.01
C GLY A 55 -20.09 -2.29 -3.00
N GLN A 56 -19.86 -1.99 -4.28
CA GLN A 56 -20.86 -2.15 -5.34
C GLN A 56 -20.84 -3.52 -6.01
N THR A 57 -19.85 -4.36 -5.69
CA THR A 57 -19.62 -5.65 -6.33
C THR A 57 -19.39 -6.74 -5.30
N SER A 58 -19.85 -7.95 -5.57
CA SER A 58 -19.53 -9.11 -4.73
C SER A 58 -18.06 -9.49 -4.85
N THR A 59 -17.53 -10.13 -3.80
CA THR A 59 -16.22 -10.78 -3.85
C THR A 59 -16.19 -11.86 -4.93
N ARG A 60 -15.03 -12.06 -5.57
CA ARG A 60 -14.83 -13.02 -6.66
C ARG A 60 -13.65 -13.94 -6.35
N SER A 61 -13.77 -15.20 -6.73
CA SER A 61 -12.71 -16.21 -6.67
C SER A 61 -12.60 -16.92 -8.02
N PRO A 62 -11.40 -17.14 -8.58
CA PRO A 62 -10.08 -16.82 -8.02
C PRO A 62 -9.75 -15.31 -8.05
N VAL A 63 -8.91 -14.86 -7.12
CA VAL A 63 -8.40 -13.48 -7.08
C VAL A 63 -7.25 -13.36 -8.08
N LEU A 64 -7.41 -12.50 -9.09
CA LEU A 64 -6.41 -12.28 -10.14
C LEU A 64 -5.69 -10.93 -10.03
N SER A 65 -6.12 -10.08 -9.09
CA SER A 65 -5.61 -8.72 -8.92
C SER A 65 -4.83 -8.60 -7.62
N HIS A 66 -3.78 -7.78 -7.66
CA HIS A 66 -2.90 -7.53 -6.53
C HIS A 66 -2.83 -6.04 -6.20
N TYR A 67 -2.49 -5.72 -4.96
CA TYR A 67 -2.30 -4.36 -4.49
C TYR A 67 -0.89 -4.15 -3.95
N LEU A 68 -0.22 -3.12 -4.46
CA LEU A 68 1.07 -2.61 -3.99
C LEU A 68 0.96 -1.11 -3.68
N ALA A 69 1.96 -0.55 -3.00
CA ALA A 69 2.00 0.87 -2.69
C ALA A 69 3.26 1.53 -3.27
N PHE A 70 3.11 2.72 -3.85
CA PHE A 70 4.22 3.59 -4.20
C PHE A 70 4.39 4.67 -3.14
N ILE A 71 5.63 4.89 -2.68
CA ILE A 71 5.95 5.90 -1.65
C ILE A 71 7.13 6.77 -2.08
N ASN A 72 7.21 7.97 -1.52
CA ASN A 72 8.41 8.80 -1.57
C ASN A 72 9.24 8.52 -0.33
N TYR A 73 10.41 7.89 -0.52
CA TYR A 73 11.40 7.76 0.54
C TYR A 73 12.72 8.37 0.10
N LYS A 74 13.15 9.44 0.79
CA LYS A 74 14.40 10.16 0.47
C LYS A 74 14.50 10.57 -1.00
N ASN A 75 13.41 11.09 -1.57
CA ASN A 75 13.30 11.50 -2.97
C ASN A 75 13.52 10.35 -3.97
N GLN A 76 13.22 9.13 -3.56
CA GLN A 76 13.19 7.93 -4.40
C GLN A 76 11.76 7.37 -4.45
N LEU A 77 11.36 6.90 -5.62
CA LEU A 77 10.11 6.19 -5.84
C LEU A 77 10.32 4.73 -5.42
N LEU A 78 9.77 4.34 -4.28
CA LEU A 78 9.81 2.95 -3.83
C LEU A 78 8.45 2.27 -4.06
N GLU A 79 8.51 1.03 -4.51
CA GLU A 79 7.38 0.10 -4.59
C GLU A 79 7.45 -0.87 -3.41
N LEU A 80 6.35 -0.95 -2.66
CA LEU A 80 6.17 -1.82 -1.52
C LEU A 80 5.12 -2.89 -1.85
N ASP A 81 5.61 -4.11 -2.01
CA ASP A 81 4.81 -5.30 -2.31
C ASP A 81 5.17 -6.41 -1.31
N GLY A 82 4.31 -6.61 -0.30
CA GLY A 82 4.51 -7.63 0.72
C GLY A 82 4.24 -9.07 0.28
N TRP A 83 3.82 -9.32 -0.97
CA TRP A 83 3.68 -10.67 -1.51
C TRP A 83 4.90 -11.08 -2.32
N ALA A 84 5.31 -10.22 -3.26
CA ALA A 84 6.30 -10.60 -4.27
C ALA A 84 7.75 -10.42 -3.79
N HIS A 85 8.00 -9.52 -2.84
CA HIS A 85 9.36 -9.12 -2.47
C HIS A 85 9.53 -8.94 -0.96
N SER A 86 10.62 -9.48 -0.41
CA SER A 86 11.02 -9.25 0.99
C SER A 86 11.64 -7.87 1.22
N ILE A 87 11.96 -7.14 0.15
CA ILE A 87 12.53 -5.79 0.18
C ILE A 87 11.82 -4.85 -0.79
N PRO A 88 11.75 -3.54 -0.49
CA PRO A 88 11.24 -2.53 -1.40
C PRO A 88 11.98 -2.51 -2.74
N ILE A 89 11.25 -2.34 -3.85
CA ILE A 89 11.87 -2.09 -5.17
C ILE A 89 12.06 -0.58 -5.33
N ASN A 90 13.28 -0.16 -5.67
CA ASN A 90 13.58 1.23 -5.99
C ASN A 90 13.47 1.47 -7.50
N HIS A 91 12.58 2.37 -7.91
CA HIS A 91 12.37 2.80 -9.30
C HIS A 91 13.17 4.04 -9.69
N GLY A 92 14.00 4.56 -8.79
CA GLY A 92 14.86 5.72 -9.01
C GLY A 92 14.29 7.01 -8.42
N PRO A 93 14.85 8.17 -8.81
CA PRO A 93 14.45 9.46 -8.25
C PRO A 93 13.02 9.85 -8.64
N ILE A 94 12.35 10.59 -7.76
CA ILE A 94 11.07 11.20 -8.07
C ILE A 94 11.27 12.37 -9.03
N GLU A 95 10.52 12.34 -10.12
CA GLU A 95 10.41 13.41 -11.11
C GLU A 95 9.10 14.17 -10.87
N HIS A 96 9.20 15.50 -10.74
CA HIS A 96 8.09 16.41 -10.44
C HIS A 96 7.44 16.19 -9.06
N ASP A 97 6.67 15.11 -8.90
CA ASP A 97 6.09 14.68 -7.63
C ASP A 97 5.80 13.16 -7.63
N LEU A 98 5.38 12.65 -6.46
CA LEU A 98 5.09 11.23 -6.25
C LEU A 98 3.99 10.71 -7.18
N LEU A 99 2.94 11.49 -7.43
CA LEU A 99 1.82 11.08 -8.26
C LEU A 99 2.25 10.90 -9.71
N HIS A 100 2.98 11.87 -10.27
CA HIS A 100 3.50 11.81 -11.63
C HIS A 100 4.50 10.65 -11.79
N SER A 101 5.42 10.48 -10.83
CA SER A 101 6.40 9.39 -10.86
C SER A 101 5.73 8.01 -10.79
N ALA A 102 4.76 7.83 -9.89
CA ALA A 102 3.99 6.59 -9.77
C ALA A 102 3.14 6.32 -11.02
N ALA A 103 2.46 7.33 -11.56
CA ALA A 103 1.68 7.21 -12.79
C ALA A 103 2.54 6.80 -13.99
N ASN A 104 3.73 7.41 -14.14
CA ASN A 104 4.70 7.03 -15.17
C ASN A 104 5.17 5.59 -15.01
N ARG A 105 5.42 5.13 -13.77
CA ARG A 105 5.79 3.73 -13.52
C ARG A 105 4.66 2.77 -13.89
N VAL A 106 3.43 3.06 -13.48
CA VAL A 106 2.26 2.23 -13.85
C VAL A 106 2.07 2.19 -15.35
N LYS A 107 2.22 3.30 -16.06
CA LYS A 107 2.13 3.33 -17.52
C LYS A 107 3.13 2.36 -18.16
N LYS A 108 4.38 2.34 -17.67
CA LYS A 108 5.39 1.36 -18.12
C LYS A 108 4.97 -0.07 -17.80
N MET A 109 4.37 -0.34 -16.63
CA MET A 109 3.86 -1.67 -16.28
C MET A 109 2.74 -2.13 -17.23
N MET A 110 1.84 -1.22 -17.64
CA MET A 110 0.80 -1.51 -18.64
C MET A 110 1.42 -1.89 -19.98
N GLU A 111 2.46 -1.17 -20.42
CA GLU A 111 3.20 -1.46 -21.65
C GLU A 111 3.94 -2.80 -21.58
N GLU A 112 4.61 -3.09 -20.45
CA GLU A 112 5.33 -4.34 -20.18
C GLU A 112 4.43 -5.57 -20.17
N THR A 113 3.23 -5.44 -19.60
CA THR A 113 2.28 -6.55 -19.45
C THR A 113 1.27 -6.68 -20.59
N GLY A 114 1.12 -5.62 -21.41
CA GLY A 114 0.05 -5.53 -22.41
C GLY A 114 -1.36 -5.50 -21.80
N SER A 115 -1.49 -5.22 -20.50
CA SER A 115 -2.76 -5.20 -19.78
C SER A 115 -3.22 -3.79 -19.44
N ILE A 116 -4.53 -3.56 -19.49
CA ILE A 116 -5.18 -2.32 -19.05
C ILE A 116 -5.89 -2.48 -17.70
N MET A 117 -5.83 -3.67 -17.10
CA MET A 117 -6.55 -4.02 -15.86
C MET A 117 -5.83 -3.47 -14.62
N TYR A 118 -5.70 -2.16 -14.54
CA TYR A 118 -5.06 -1.44 -13.44
C TYR A 118 -6.04 -0.45 -12.81
N THR A 119 -5.86 -0.20 -11.52
CA THR A 119 -6.57 0.86 -10.80
C THR A 119 -5.59 1.56 -9.89
N LEU A 120 -5.63 2.89 -9.88
CA LEU A 120 -4.76 3.73 -9.05
C LEU A 120 -5.64 4.51 -8.10
N MET A 121 -5.22 4.53 -6.84
CA MET A 121 -5.82 5.35 -5.80
C MET A 121 -4.71 6.17 -5.15
N ALA A 122 -4.95 7.46 -4.93
CA ALA A 122 -4.03 8.35 -4.26
C ALA A 122 -4.56 8.71 -2.86
N ILE A 123 -3.68 8.63 -1.86
CA ILE A 123 -3.95 9.25 -0.55
C ILE A 123 -3.57 10.72 -0.69
N ALA A 124 -4.56 11.60 -0.67
CA ALA A 124 -4.39 13.04 -0.80
C ALA A 124 -5.08 13.78 0.36
N PRO A 125 -4.65 15.01 0.70
CA PRO A 125 -5.41 15.87 1.58
C PRO A 125 -6.85 16.03 1.06
N THR A 126 -7.82 16.10 1.96
CA THR A 126 -9.19 16.47 1.59
C THR A 126 -9.20 17.91 1.09
N GLU A 127 -10.01 18.20 0.06
CA GLU A 127 -10.30 19.59 -0.30
C GLU A 127 -10.87 20.34 0.92
N ALA A 128 -10.39 21.56 1.14
CA ALA A 128 -10.84 22.44 2.23
C ALA A 128 -12.14 23.15 1.89
#